data_AF-A0A7S1IR95-F1
#
_entry.id   AF-A0A7S1IR95-F1
#
_cell.length_a   1.000
_cell.length_b   1.000
_cell.length_c   1.000
_cell.angle_alpha   90.00
_cell.angle_beta   90.00
_cell.angle_gamma   90.00
#
_symmetry.space_group_name_H-M   'P 1'
#
loop_
_entity.id
_entity.type
_entity.pdbx_description
1 polymer ?
#
loop_
_entity_poly.entity_id
_entity_poly.type
_entity_poly.pdbx_seq_one_letter_code
_entity_poly.pdbx_strand_id
1 'polypeptide(L)'
;RICFKAGWQVHRVLDMWGFLRPRDLVFMALLFSVTHGLTIANYGLTTDVAEHSKIDLDQLEFNARLQLGNWTGAMEIYQQGANSQKSTGMRTLQGFSTSISSTKADNQLYQLFVTYYQSATYADDFVM
;
A
#
# COMPACT_ATOMS: atom_id res chain seq x y z
N ARG A 1 6.08 -16.16 -59.26
CA ARG A 1 4.91 -16.64 -60.04
C ARG A 1 3.84 -17.02 -59.03
N ILE A 2 2.97 -16.07 -58.69
CA ILE A 2 1.86 -16.24 -57.74
C ILE A 2 0.72 -16.87 -58.53
N CYS A 3 0.24 -18.04 -58.10
CA CYS A 3 -0.99 -18.65 -58.57
C CYS A 3 -1.74 -19.21 -57.36
N PHE A 4 -2.61 -18.40 -56.76
CA PHE A 4 -3.71 -18.88 -55.94
C PHE A 4 -4.93 -19.03 -56.86
N LYS A 5 -5.49 -20.24 -56.95
CA LYS A 5 -6.67 -20.51 -57.76
C LYS A 5 -7.75 -21.13 -56.88
N ALA A 6 -8.86 -20.41 -56.76
CA ALA A 6 -10.24 -20.81 -56.46
C ALA A 6 -10.44 -21.76 -55.25
N GLY A 7 -11.14 -21.36 -54.19
CA GLY A 7 -12.56 -21.00 -54.20
C GLY A 7 -13.39 -22.20 -53.72
N TRP A 8 -14.51 -21.91 -53.02
CA TRP A 8 -15.63 -22.79 -52.65
C TRP A 8 -15.93 -22.95 -51.14
N GLN A 9 -16.92 -22.14 -50.74
CA GLN A 9 -18.11 -22.45 -49.93
C GLN A 9 -18.05 -22.40 -48.39
N VAL A 10 -18.71 -21.36 -47.90
CA VAL A 10 -19.36 -21.22 -46.61
C VAL A 10 -20.45 -22.31 -46.48
N HIS A 11 -20.35 -23.21 -45.50
CA HIS A 11 -21.52 -23.92 -44.98
C HIS A 11 -21.31 -24.51 -43.59
N ARG A 12 -22.34 -24.32 -42.76
CA ARG A 12 -22.71 -25.00 -41.50
C ARG A 12 -22.14 -24.44 -40.19
N VAL A 13 -22.80 -23.36 -39.76
CA VAL A 13 -23.33 -23.23 -38.39
C VAL A 13 -24.28 -24.40 -38.13
N LEU A 14 -24.33 -24.87 -36.88
CA LEU A 14 -25.15 -25.97 -36.34
C LEU A 14 -24.50 -27.35 -36.46
N ASP A 15 -23.85 -27.77 -35.37
CA ASP A 15 -24.20 -28.98 -34.61
C ASP A 15 -22.99 -29.44 -33.81
N MET A 16 -22.99 -29.18 -32.50
CA MET A 16 -22.39 -30.04 -31.46
C MET A 16 -22.74 -29.48 -30.07
N TRP A 17 -24.04 -29.46 -29.78
CA TRP A 17 -24.53 -29.52 -28.41
C TRP A 17 -24.36 -30.96 -27.92
N GLY A 18 -23.40 -31.19 -27.03
CA GLY A 18 -23.07 -32.53 -26.52
C GLY A 18 -22.43 -32.50 -25.13
N PHE A 19 -23.30 -32.47 -24.11
CA PHE A 19 -23.08 -33.12 -22.81
C PHE A 19 -21.89 -32.65 -21.94
N LEU A 20 -22.05 -31.48 -21.31
CA LEU A 20 -21.29 -31.10 -20.11
C LEU A 20 -21.64 -32.07 -18.97
N ARG A 21 -20.65 -32.84 -18.49
CA ARG A 21 -20.83 -33.75 -17.35
C ARG A 21 -20.84 -32.95 -16.03
N PRO A 22 -21.65 -33.32 -15.02
CA PRO A 22 -21.74 -32.58 -13.75
C PRO A 22 -20.48 -32.60 -12.87
N ARG A 23 -19.41 -33.28 -13.31
CA ARG A 23 -18.15 -33.42 -12.56
C ARG A 23 -17.17 -32.28 -12.80
N ASP A 24 -17.46 -31.42 -13.77
CA ASP A 24 -16.57 -30.33 -14.17
C ASP A 24 -16.92 -29.00 -13.45
N LEU A 25 -17.95 -28.98 -12.59
CA LEU A 25 -18.32 -27.81 -11.79
C LEU A 25 -17.38 -27.53 -10.61
N VAL A 26 -16.60 -28.52 -10.17
CA VAL A 26 -15.56 -28.30 -9.14
C VAL A 26 -14.36 -27.54 -9.74
N PHE A 27 -14.17 -27.61 -11.06
CA PHE A 27 -13.05 -27.00 -11.77
C PHE A 27 -13.26 -25.51 -12.12
N MET A 28 -14.51 -25.02 -12.05
CA MET A 28 -14.83 -23.59 -12.20
C MET A 28 -14.90 -22.85 -10.86
N ALA A 29 -15.06 -23.58 -9.75
CA ALA A 29 -15.12 -22.99 -8.40
C ALA A 29 -13.73 -22.66 -7.79
N LEU A 30 -12.63 -22.93 -8.51
CA LEU A 30 -11.27 -22.60 -8.07
C LEU A 30 -10.53 -21.66 -9.05
N LEU A 31 -11.28 -20.82 -9.77
CA LEU A 31 -10.74 -19.76 -10.61
C LEU A 31 -11.45 -18.41 -10.36
N PHE A 32 -11.99 -18.22 -9.16
CA PHE A 32 -12.38 -16.90 -8.65
C PHE A 32 -11.42 -16.45 -7.55
N SER A 33 -10.17 -16.24 -7.93
CA SER A 33 -9.34 -15.21 -7.31
C SER A 33 -8.79 -14.39 -8.45
N VAL A 34 -9.68 -13.63 -9.09
CA VAL A 34 -9.30 -12.45 -9.84
C VAL A 34 -8.33 -11.71 -8.93
N THR A 35 -7.12 -11.50 -9.43
CA THR A 35 -6.15 -10.57 -8.89
C THR A 35 -6.90 -9.28 -8.62
N HIS A 36 -7.28 -9.07 -7.36
CA HIS A 36 -7.71 -7.76 -6.92
C HIS A 36 -6.46 -6.94 -7.15
N GLY A 37 -6.47 -6.04 -8.15
CA GLY A 37 -5.50 -4.96 -8.16
C GLY A 37 -5.60 -4.37 -6.77
N LEU A 38 -4.53 -4.53 -5.97
CA LEU A 38 -4.50 -4.16 -4.57
C LEU A 38 -4.83 -2.68 -4.52
N THR A 39 -6.09 -2.37 -4.26
CA THR A 39 -6.59 -1.01 -4.17
C THR A 39 -6.68 -0.72 -2.70
N ILE A 40 -5.77 0.11 -2.22
CA ILE A 40 -5.88 0.67 -0.88
C ILE A 40 -6.66 1.97 -1.04
N ALA A 41 -7.83 2.07 -0.39
CA ALA A 41 -8.70 3.24 -0.47
C ALA A 41 -9.02 3.69 -1.92
N ASN A 42 -9.34 2.74 -2.80
CA ASN A 42 -9.67 3.00 -4.23
C ASN A 42 -8.49 3.55 -5.06
N TYR A 43 -7.27 3.53 -4.54
CA TYR A 43 -6.06 3.90 -5.26
C TYR A 43 -5.38 2.65 -5.84
N GLY A 44 -5.23 2.60 -7.17
CA GLY A 44 -4.54 1.51 -7.86
C GLY A 44 -3.04 1.57 -7.59
N LEU A 45 -2.51 0.57 -6.90
CA LEU A 45 -1.10 0.54 -6.53
C LEU A 45 -0.24 -0.04 -7.67
N THR A 46 0.87 0.65 -7.96
CA THR A 46 1.90 0.15 -8.89
C THR A 46 2.82 -0.90 -8.24
N THR A 47 2.93 -0.88 -6.91
CA THR A 47 3.79 -1.78 -6.12
C THR A 47 3.09 -2.20 -4.83
N ASP A 48 3.52 -3.30 -4.22
CA ASP A 48 3.07 -3.67 -2.87
C ASP A 48 3.52 -2.61 -1.84
N VAL A 49 2.57 -2.09 -1.08
CA VAL A 49 2.81 -1.11 0.00
C VAL A 49 2.21 -1.58 1.33
N ALA A 50 1.74 -2.82 1.41
CA ALA A 50 1.04 -3.36 2.58
C ALA A 50 1.88 -3.25 3.86
N GLU A 51 3.20 -3.47 3.78
CA GLU A 51 4.10 -3.31 4.92
C GLU A 51 4.35 -1.85 5.31
N HIS A 52 4.41 -0.95 4.31
CA HIS A 52 4.62 0.48 4.57
C HIS A 52 3.37 1.12 5.21
N SER A 53 2.17 0.64 4.85
CA SER A 53 0.91 1.20 5.34
C SER A 53 0.65 0.94 6.82
N LYS A 54 1.33 -0.04 7.44
CA LYS A 54 1.18 -0.41 8.86
C LYS A 54 1.71 0.62 9.87
N ILE A 55 1.99 1.85 9.41
CA ILE A 55 2.39 2.97 10.30
C ILE A 55 1.24 3.43 11.19
N ASP A 56 0.00 3.18 10.77
CA ASP A 56 -1.20 3.38 11.57
C ASP A 56 -1.23 2.49 12.82
N LEU A 57 -0.75 1.25 12.72
CA LEU A 57 -0.60 0.34 13.86
C LEU A 57 0.43 0.84 14.87
N ASP A 58 1.52 1.46 14.40
CA ASP A 58 2.51 2.09 15.29
C ASP A 58 1.88 3.28 16.04
N GLN A 59 1.03 4.08 15.38
CA GLN A 59 0.29 5.17 16.03
C GLN A 59 -0.75 4.64 17.03
N LEU A 60 -1.46 3.55 16.69
CA LEU A 60 -2.40 2.89 17.59
C LEU A 60 -1.70 2.41 18.85
N GLU A 61 -0.55 1.76 18.70
CA GLU A 61 0.20 1.24 19.84
C GLU A 61 0.83 2.35 20.68
N PHE A 62 1.35 3.41 20.06
CA PHE A 62 1.80 4.61 20.75
C PHE A 62 0.69 5.17 21.66
N ASN A 63 -0.51 5.38 21.11
CA ASN A 63 -1.66 5.88 21.86
C ASN A 63 -2.10 4.93 22.99
N ALA A 64 -2.07 3.62 22.74
CA ALA A 64 -2.39 2.63 23.77
C ALA A 64 -1.42 2.70 24.95
N ARG A 65 -0.11 2.83 24.68
CA ARG A 65 0.92 2.97 25.71
C ARG A 65 0.78 4.28 26.50
N LEU A 66 0.42 5.39 25.84
CA LEU A 66 0.12 6.66 26.50
C LEU A 66 -1.08 6.56 27.47
N GLN A 67 -2.16 5.89 27.06
CA GLN A 67 -3.35 5.70 27.91
C GLN A 67 -3.05 4.87 29.17
N LEU A 68 -2.07 3.97 29.10
CA LEU A 68 -1.59 3.17 30.22
C LEU A 68 -0.56 3.91 31.11
N GLY A 69 -0.17 5.13 30.75
CA GLY A 69 0.91 5.87 31.42
C GLY A 69 2.29 5.23 31.24
N ASN A 70 2.45 4.35 30.24
CA ASN A 70 3.73 3.71 29.92
C ASN A 70 4.54 4.61 28.97
N TRP A 71 5.12 5.67 29.51
CA TRP A 71 5.90 6.65 28.74
C TRP A 71 7.14 6.05 28.08
N THR A 72 7.86 5.18 28.79
CA THR A 72 9.05 4.50 28.25
C THR A 72 8.69 3.65 27.04
N GLY A 73 7.64 2.85 27.15
CA GLY A 73 7.16 2.05 26.03
C GLY A 73 6.62 2.91 24.89
N ALA A 74 5.91 4.01 25.18
CA ALA A 74 5.45 4.91 24.12
C ALA A 74 6.65 5.51 23.35
N MET A 75 7.70 5.91 24.06
CA MET A 75 8.91 6.44 23.46
C MET A 75 9.64 5.39 22.59
N GLU A 76 9.67 4.13 23.01
CA GLU A 76 10.21 3.03 22.18
C GLU A 76 9.48 2.90 20.84
N ILE A 77 8.14 2.93 20.83
CA ILE A 77 7.36 2.89 19.59
C ILE A 77 7.64 4.11 18.71
N TYR A 78 7.70 5.30 19.33
CA TYR A 78 7.94 6.55 18.61
C TYR A 78 9.32 6.54 17.90
N GLN A 79 10.36 6.10 18.60
CA GLN A 79 11.75 6.13 18.13
C GLN A 79 12.10 4.94 17.23
N GLN A 80 11.60 3.75 17.53
CA GLN A 80 12.04 2.50 16.89
C GLN A 80 11.02 1.93 15.90
N GLY A 81 9.73 2.23 16.07
CA GLY A 81 8.64 1.59 15.30
C GLY A 81 8.51 0.09 15.61
N ALA A 82 7.35 -0.50 15.32
CA ALA A 82 7.09 -1.92 15.60
C ALA A 82 6.48 -2.69 14.42
N ASN A 83 5.68 -2.01 13.58
CA ASN A 83 4.88 -2.64 12.54
C ASN A 83 5.26 -2.20 11.13
N SER A 84 5.55 -0.92 10.92
CA SER A 84 5.84 -0.39 9.59
C SER A 84 7.27 -0.70 9.14
N GLN A 85 7.43 -1.69 8.27
CA GLN A 85 8.75 -2.07 7.75
C GLN A 85 9.13 -1.24 6.52
N LYS A 86 10.43 -1.04 6.32
CA LYS A 86 11.06 -0.59 5.06
C LYS A 86 12.12 -1.62 4.65
N SER A 87 12.67 -1.48 3.46
CA SER A 87 13.73 -2.37 2.96
C SER A 87 14.98 -2.45 3.86
N THR A 88 15.22 -1.44 4.70
CA THR A 88 16.41 -1.32 5.56
C THR A 88 16.09 -1.12 7.04
N GLY A 89 14.97 -1.66 7.53
CA GLY A 89 14.57 -1.61 8.95
C GLY A 89 13.13 -1.14 9.16
N MET A 90 12.85 -0.46 10.26
CA MET A 90 11.51 0.09 10.55
C MET A 90 11.39 1.54 10.07
N ARG A 91 10.17 1.94 9.73
CA ARG A 91 9.76 3.35 9.68
C ARG A 91 9.34 3.75 11.10
N THR A 92 9.60 5.00 11.45
CA THR A 92 9.41 5.47 12.82
C THR A 92 8.65 6.78 12.81
N LEU A 93 7.82 7.01 13.82
CA LEU A 93 7.07 8.26 13.97
C LEU A 93 8.05 9.44 14.12
N GLN A 94 9.14 9.24 14.88
CA GLN A 94 10.26 10.18 14.94
C GLN A 94 10.84 10.50 13.57
N GLY A 95 11.02 9.47 12.73
CA GLY A 95 11.47 9.64 11.36
C GLY A 95 10.55 10.60 10.61
N PHE A 96 9.23 10.42 10.67
CA PHE A 96 8.28 11.32 10.02
C PHE A 96 8.29 12.75 10.60
N SER A 97 8.48 12.91 11.91
CA SER A 97 8.56 14.23 12.57
C SER A 97 9.84 15.01 12.23
N THR A 98 10.94 14.32 11.96
CA THR A 98 12.26 14.93 11.70
C THR A 98 12.61 15.02 10.22
N SER A 99 12.17 14.04 9.40
CA SER A 99 12.56 13.89 8.00
C SER A 99 11.64 14.57 7.00
N ILE A 100 11.05 15.70 7.37
CA ILE A 100 10.62 16.71 6.40
C ILE A 100 11.89 17.11 5.63
N SER A 101 12.18 16.55 4.46
CA SER A 101 13.39 16.85 3.70
C SER A 101 13.09 17.27 2.26
N SER A 102 14.04 18.03 1.72
CA SER A 102 14.16 18.68 0.40
C SER A 102 13.14 19.74 -0.01
N THR A 103 11.89 19.76 0.48
CA THR A 103 10.95 20.88 0.24
C THR A 103 10.95 21.92 1.36
N LYS A 104 11.95 21.89 2.26
CA LYS A 104 12.06 22.80 3.40
C LYS A 104 12.18 24.28 2.98
N ALA A 105 12.91 24.55 1.89
CA ALA A 105 13.10 25.92 1.41
C ALA A 105 11.82 26.52 0.83
N ASP A 106 11.10 25.73 0.02
CA ASP A 106 9.94 26.20 -0.76
C ASP A 106 8.61 26.03 -0.02
N ASN A 107 8.56 25.20 1.03
CA ASN A 107 7.38 25.05 1.85
C ASN A 107 7.26 26.21 2.85
N GLN A 108 6.45 27.20 2.48
CA GLN A 108 6.18 28.38 3.31
C GLN A 108 5.64 28.03 4.70
N LEU A 109 4.83 26.97 4.84
CA LEU A 109 4.31 26.54 6.14
C LEU A 109 5.45 26.01 7.03
N TYR A 110 6.33 25.17 6.47
CA TYR A 110 7.51 24.71 7.20
C TYR A 110 8.35 25.89 7.69
N GLN A 111 8.64 26.86 6.83
CA GLN A 111 9.43 28.05 7.19
C GLN A 111 8.76 28.89 8.30
N LEU A 112 7.44 29.06 8.22
CA LEU A 112 6.66 29.75 9.24
C LEU A 112 6.79 29.04 10.59
N PHE A 113 6.63 27.72 10.64
CA PHE A 113 6.72 26.94 11.87
C PHE A 113 8.12 26.89 12.45
N VAL A 114 9.16 26.74 11.61
CA VAL A 114 10.56 26.84 12.05
C VAL A 114 10.84 28.23 12.64
N THR A 115 10.32 29.28 12.02
CA THR A 115 10.48 30.66 12.54
C THR A 115 9.77 30.84 13.87
N TYR A 116 8.55 30.33 13.99
CA TYR A 116 7.72 30.48 15.19
C TYR A 116 8.25 29.68 16.38
N TYR A 117 8.57 28.39 16.17
CA TYR A 117 9.06 27.50 17.21
C TYR A 117 10.59 27.54 17.38
N GLN A 118 11.30 28.26 16.50
CA GLN A 118 12.75 28.41 16.52
C GLN A 118 13.50 27.07 16.40
N SER A 119 12.88 26.07 15.77
CA SER A 119 13.44 24.72 15.61
C SER A 119 13.12 24.11 14.27
N ALA A 120 14.12 23.49 13.66
CA ALA A 120 13.98 22.73 12.40
C ALA A 120 13.28 21.37 12.60
N THR A 121 13.22 20.90 13.85
CA THR A 121 12.58 19.65 14.28
C THR A 121 11.39 19.92 15.19
N TYR A 122 10.75 21.10 15.05
CA TYR A 122 9.66 21.55 15.93
C TYR A 122 8.59 20.47 16.22
N ALA A 123 8.28 19.60 15.25
CA ALA A 123 7.30 18.53 15.41
C ALA A 123 7.80 17.39 16.32
N ASP A 124 9.09 17.10 16.30
CA ASP A 124 9.74 16.13 17.20
C ASP A 124 9.86 16.71 18.63
N ASP A 125 10.17 18.00 18.73
CA ASP A 125 10.37 18.70 20.00
C ASP A 125 9.10 18.78 20.87
N PHE A 126 7.90 18.56 20.32
CA PHE A 126 6.68 18.46 21.13
C PHE A 126 6.50 17.12 21.82
N VAL A 127 7.21 16.10 21.36
CA VAL A 127 7.13 14.75 21.90
C VAL A 127 8.21 14.51 22.96
N MET A 128 9.35 15.22 22.86
CA MET A 128 10.51 15.13 23.75
C MET A 128 10.47 16.18 24.87
#